data_AF-A0A024X320-F1
#
_entry.id   AF-A0A024X320-F1
#
_cell.length_a   1.000
_cell.length_b   1.000
_cell.length_c   1.000
_cell.angle_alpha   90.00
_cell.angle_beta   90.00
_cell.angle_gamma   90.00
#
_symmetry.space_group_name_H-M   'P 1'
#
loop_
_entity.id
_entity.type
_entity.pdbx_description
1 polymer ?
#
loop_
_entity_poly.entity_id
_entity_poly.type
_entity_poly.pdbx_seq_one_letter_code
_entity_poly.pdbx_strand_id
1 'polypeptide(L)'
;EKKKEDIERKERENELVAVTSSKPEELDNQLKSGDIPEEFKRQMFYTLGDYRDILYSGDKENGNKYMFVDDIKDISDKIKSILNNENDAKTTPKDWWNKHGKDIWEGILCALTYKEYGDKKIEQIQDANGGDLFEKLKNGNDYDKVSFGGTEGPINTNAGKDAHKGTKLKDFVNRPTYFRWLEEWGEEFCRKQKHKLYIIEKDCRGKTGVEKNCSGDGLRCDEKVPENEEIFKPLNCHSCANSCRSYKKWIKKKRTEFDEQKGAYEKQKKDAEGNNNDNAFSTTLDTCTDAGDFLNRLKNGPCKTNKEKGEGDIDFNNQSKTFKHTEYCDPCSEFNINCQNGYCSGGGTQNKCPKGKITKQDIEKMNKNTDINMFVSDNSKSGFENGLEACGSANIFEGFRKDEWKCGTVCGVDICTLEKKNNNAEGKEHIIVKELIKRWLEYFFEDYNKINKKLNSCIKNGNGEVQKCFKGCKKNCECVEKWVKEKKKEWEKIKEHYIDQYKKQNDDGNTLTNFLEQFEQRTEFKNAIKP
;
A
#
# COMPACT_ATOMS: atom_id res chain seq x y z
N GLU A 1 13.85 20.25 -10.28
CA GLU A 1 12.43 20.13 -9.92
C GLU A 1 11.66 19.16 -10.82
N LYS A 2 11.58 19.35 -12.14
CA LYS A 2 10.85 18.42 -13.05
C LYS A 2 11.20 16.92 -12.91
N LYS A 3 12.48 16.55 -12.77
CA LYS A 3 12.87 15.15 -12.52
C LYS A 3 12.33 14.60 -11.19
N LYS A 4 12.22 15.45 -10.17
CA LYS A 4 11.67 15.08 -8.85
C LYS A 4 10.16 14.93 -8.93
N GLU A 5 9.48 15.81 -9.65
CA GLU A 5 8.04 15.73 -9.92
C GLU A 5 7.66 14.52 -10.79
N ASP A 6 8.51 14.15 -11.75
CA ASP A 6 8.32 12.95 -12.59
C ASP A 6 8.54 11.65 -11.80
N ILE A 7 9.47 11.63 -10.85
CA ILE A 7 9.67 10.49 -9.94
C ILE A 7 8.50 10.41 -8.95
N GLU A 8 8.12 11.52 -8.31
CA GLU A 8 6.95 11.61 -7.44
C GLU A 8 5.65 11.23 -8.20
N ARG A 9 5.59 11.44 -9.52
CA ARG A 9 4.50 10.97 -10.40
C ARG A 9 4.52 9.47 -10.66
N LYS A 10 5.67 8.88 -11.01
CA LYS A 10 5.81 7.43 -11.22
C LYS A 10 5.62 6.62 -9.92
N GLU A 11 6.00 7.19 -8.78
CA GLU A 11 5.82 6.57 -7.46
C GLU A 11 4.35 6.59 -6.98
N ARG A 12 3.52 7.50 -7.49
CA ARG A 12 2.05 7.47 -7.32
C ARG A 12 1.41 6.26 -8.02
N GLU A 13 2.10 5.68 -9.01
CA GLU A 13 1.62 4.56 -9.85
C GLU A 13 2.15 3.17 -9.41
N ASN A 14 2.80 3.08 -8.22
CA ASN A 14 3.37 1.85 -7.62
C ASN A 14 4.57 1.23 -8.35
N GLU A 15 5.25 1.94 -9.25
CA GLU A 15 6.56 1.50 -9.76
C GLU A 15 7.69 1.87 -8.78
N LEU A 16 8.77 1.04 -8.77
CA LEU A 16 9.92 1.03 -7.84
C LEU A 16 10.19 2.34 -7.08
N VAL A 17 10.28 2.25 -5.75
CA VAL A 17 10.84 3.32 -4.91
C VAL A 17 12.34 3.13 -4.83
N ALA A 18 13.06 3.62 -5.84
CA ALA A 18 14.49 3.85 -5.73
C ALA A 18 14.71 5.12 -4.89
N VAL A 19 15.68 5.09 -3.97
CA VAL A 19 16.05 6.24 -3.12
C VAL A 19 16.28 7.48 -3.99
N THR A 20 15.55 8.56 -3.69
CA THR A 20 15.77 9.90 -4.25
C THR A 20 16.46 10.86 -3.27
N SER A 21 17.07 10.35 -2.18
CA SER A 21 17.72 11.22 -1.18
C SER A 21 19.24 11.35 -1.29
N SER A 22 19.91 10.63 -2.19
CA SER A 22 21.31 10.90 -2.55
C SER A 22 21.38 11.38 -4.00
N LYS A 23 22.27 12.34 -4.28
CA LYS A 23 22.60 12.65 -5.67
C LYS A 23 23.16 11.36 -6.28
N PRO A 24 22.69 10.87 -7.44
CA PRO A 24 23.23 9.66 -8.07
C PRO A 24 24.76 9.69 -8.18
N GLU A 25 25.34 10.88 -8.39
CA GLU A 25 26.79 11.12 -8.38
C GLU A 25 27.46 10.75 -7.04
N GLU A 26 26.80 10.97 -5.90
CA GLU A 26 27.33 10.63 -4.58
C GLU A 26 27.41 9.11 -4.38
N LEU A 27 26.35 8.39 -4.77
CA LEU A 27 26.36 6.92 -4.73
C LEU A 27 27.38 6.32 -5.70
N ASP A 28 27.50 6.89 -6.90
CA ASP A 28 28.52 6.49 -7.88
C ASP A 28 29.93 6.74 -7.33
N ASN A 29 30.16 7.86 -6.64
CA ASN A 29 31.45 8.18 -6.03
C ASN A 29 31.76 7.26 -4.84
N GLN A 30 30.75 6.93 -4.03
CA GLN A 30 30.88 5.95 -2.95
C GLN A 30 31.25 4.57 -3.51
N LEU A 31 30.58 4.13 -4.57
CA LEU A 31 30.94 2.86 -5.23
C LEU A 31 32.39 2.89 -5.74
N LYS A 32 32.82 3.97 -6.41
CA LYS A 32 34.20 4.14 -6.89
C LYS A 32 35.24 4.22 -5.77
N SER A 33 34.86 4.61 -4.55
CA SER A 33 35.76 4.53 -3.39
C SER A 33 35.98 3.10 -2.91
N GLY A 34 35.22 2.12 -3.42
CA GLY A 34 35.26 0.72 -3.00
C GLY A 34 34.15 0.37 -2.00
N ASP A 35 33.27 1.33 -1.69
CA ASP A 35 32.21 1.17 -0.71
C ASP A 35 30.86 1.01 -1.41
N ILE A 36 30.22 -0.15 -1.25
CA ILE A 36 28.89 -0.36 -1.80
C ILE A 36 27.88 0.34 -0.90
N PRO A 37 27.01 1.24 -1.44
CA PRO A 37 25.95 1.86 -0.67
C PRO A 37 25.12 0.80 0.09
N GLU A 38 24.94 1.00 1.40
CA GLU A 38 24.33 -0.01 2.28
C GLU A 38 22.97 -0.53 1.79
N GLU A 39 22.17 0.35 1.19
CA GLU A 39 20.87 -0.04 0.64
C GLU A 39 20.95 -0.90 -0.60
N PHE A 40 21.93 -0.64 -1.46
CA PHE A 40 22.17 -1.45 -2.64
C PHE A 40 22.80 -2.79 -2.25
N LYS A 41 23.75 -2.79 -1.30
CA LYS A 41 24.36 -3.99 -0.72
C LYS A 41 23.29 -4.94 -0.16
N ARG A 42 22.31 -4.40 0.57
CA ARG A 42 21.15 -5.16 1.06
C ARG A 42 20.41 -5.87 -0.06
N GLN A 43 20.07 -5.18 -1.16
CA GLN A 43 19.41 -5.81 -2.31
C GLN A 43 20.24 -6.94 -2.92
N MET A 44 21.57 -6.78 -2.98
CA MET A 44 22.46 -7.85 -3.44
C MET A 44 22.43 -9.08 -2.51
N PHE A 45 22.33 -8.89 -1.20
CA PHE A 45 22.20 -9.99 -0.23
C PHE A 45 20.89 -10.77 -0.45
N TYR A 46 19.76 -10.06 -0.60
CA TYR A 46 18.46 -10.67 -0.92
C TYR A 46 18.52 -11.44 -2.24
N THR A 47 19.10 -10.84 -3.28
CA THR A 47 19.26 -11.47 -4.60
C THR A 47 20.06 -12.77 -4.52
N LEU A 48 21.20 -12.77 -3.80
CA LEU A 48 21.99 -13.99 -3.63
C LEU A 48 21.24 -15.06 -2.83
N GLY A 49 20.47 -14.65 -1.82
CA GLY A 49 19.58 -15.54 -1.07
C GLY A 49 18.53 -16.20 -1.97
N ASP A 50 17.92 -15.43 -2.87
CA ASP A 50 16.94 -15.96 -3.83
C ASP A 50 17.59 -16.91 -4.86
N TYR A 51 18.80 -16.60 -5.35
CA TYR A 51 19.55 -17.52 -6.21
C TYR A 51 19.86 -18.85 -5.52
N ARG A 52 20.21 -18.81 -4.23
CA ARG A 52 20.33 -20.01 -3.41
C ARG A 52 19.01 -20.76 -3.40
N ASP A 53 17.91 -20.10 -3.05
CA ASP A 53 16.62 -20.78 -2.91
C ASP A 53 16.12 -21.41 -4.21
N ILE A 54 16.39 -20.80 -5.37
CA ILE A 54 16.09 -21.39 -6.69
C ILE A 54 16.80 -22.74 -6.84
N LEU A 55 18.07 -22.83 -6.43
CA LEU A 55 18.86 -24.07 -6.49
C LEU A 55 18.26 -25.19 -5.63
N TYR A 56 17.67 -24.85 -4.48
CA TYR A 56 17.07 -25.80 -3.53
C TYR A 56 15.54 -25.95 -3.70
N SER A 57 14.94 -25.28 -4.67
CA SER A 57 13.49 -25.28 -4.85
C SER A 57 12.99 -26.71 -5.07
N GLY A 58 11.92 -27.11 -4.38
CA GLY A 58 11.31 -28.45 -4.50
C GLY A 58 12.09 -29.60 -3.84
N ASP A 59 13.23 -29.35 -3.18
CA ASP A 59 14.01 -30.40 -2.53
C ASP A 59 13.48 -30.75 -1.12
N LYS A 60 12.82 -31.90 -1.00
CA LYS A 60 12.21 -32.37 0.25
C LYS A 60 13.21 -32.94 1.26
N GLU A 61 14.42 -33.27 0.82
CA GLU A 61 15.42 -33.99 1.63
C GLU A 61 16.45 -33.06 2.31
N ASN A 62 16.72 -31.86 1.76
CA ASN A 62 17.75 -30.94 2.27
C ASN A 62 17.23 -29.62 2.86
N GLY A 63 16.01 -29.63 3.38
CA GLY A 63 15.54 -28.59 4.31
C GLY A 63 14.76 -27.42 3.71
N ASN A 64 14.63 -27.30 2.38
CA ASN A 64 13.72 -26.30 1.79
C ASN A 64 12.31 -26.87 1.60
N LYS A 65 11.62 -27.07 2.73
CA LYS A 65 10.15 -27.19 2.75
C LYS A 65 9.45 -25.85 2.48
N TYR A 66 10.23 -24.79 2.33
CA TYR A 66 9.82 -23.41 2.16
C TYR A 66 9.43 -23.17 0.70
N MET A 67 8.14 -23.33 0.43
CA MET A 67 7.39 -22.64 -0.62
C MET A 67 7.39 -23.27 -2.04
N PHE A 68 6.17 -23.32 -2.63
CA PHE A 68 5.82 -23.75 -4.00
C PHE A 68 6.30 -25.14 -4.43
N VAL A 69 5.82 -26.18 -3.76
CA VAL A 69 6.14 -27.58 -4.12
C VAL A 69 5.47 -28.04 -5.42
N ASP A 70 4.38 -27.39 -5.86
CA ASP A 70 3.61 -27.86 -7.01
C ASP A 70 3.97 -27.14 -8.33
N ASP A 71 4.22 -25.82 -8.33
CA ASP A 71 4.53 -25.05 -9.56
C ASP A 71 6.04 -24.98 -9.90
N ILE A 72 6.94 -25.29 -8.97
CA ILE A 72 8.42 -25.18 -9.15
C ILE A 72 9.10 -26.56 -9.22
N LYS A 73 8.34 -27.65 -9.09
CA LYS A 73 8.87 -29.02 -9.13
C LYS A 73 9.70 -29.31 -10.39
N ASP A 74 9.22 -28.83 -11.53
CA ASP A 74 9.90 -28.97 -12.83
C ASP A 74 11.28 -28.31 -12.84
N ILE A 75 11.49 -27.25 -12.06
CA ILE A 75 12.79 -26.56 -11.95
C ILE A 75 13.76 -27.42 -11.13
N SER A 76 13.29 -27.97 -10.00
CA SER A 76 14.10 -28.87 -9.15
C SER A 76 14.62 -30.07 -9.94
N ASP A 77 13.73 -30.74 -10.69
CA ASP A 77 14.06 -31.93 -11.44
C ASP A 77 15.04 -31.62 -12.59
N LYS A 78 14.87 -30.46 -13.24
CA LYS A 78 15.82 -29.98 -14.25
C LYS A 78 17.19 -29.66 -13.66
N ILE A 79 17.25 -28.98 -12.52
CA ILE A 79 18.51 -28.67 -11.83
C ILE A 79 19.21 -29.96 -11.43
N LYS A 80 18.48 -30.91 -10.81
CA LYS A 80 19.03 -32.23 -10.46
C LYS A 80 19.52 -32.98 -11.69
N SER A 81 18.83 -32.89 -12.83
CA SER A 81 19.30 -33.50 -14.08
C SER A 81 20.59 -32.83 -14.57
N ILE A 82 20.67 -31.50 -14.60
CA ILE A 82 21.87 -30.76 -15.03
C ILE A 82 23.07 -31.10 -14.14
N LEU A 83 22.89 -31.13 -12.82
CA LEU A 83 23.96 -31.42 -11.86
C LEU A 83 24.46 -32.87 -11.91
N ASN A 84 23.66 -33.80 -12.43
CA ASN A 84 23.97 -35.24 -12.47
C ASN A 84 24.19 -35.80 -13.89
N ASN A 85 24.25 -34.94 -14.91
CA ASN A 85 24.34 -35.37 -16.33
C ASN A 85 25.79 -35.62 -16.84
N GLU A 86 26.80 -35.59 -15.97
CA GLU A 86 28.19 -35.92 -16.33
C GLU A 86 28.75 -36.99 -15.39
N ASN A 87 29.69 -37.80 -15.89
CA ASN A 87 30.24 -39.04 -15.30
C ASN A 87 30.96 -38.92 -13.93
N ASP A 88 30.65 -37.90 -13.13
CA ASP A 88 31.18 -37.68 -11.79
C ASP A 88 30.13 -37.91 -10.70
N ALA A 89 30.61 -38.10 -9.47
CA ALA A 89 29.81 -38.41 -8.29
C ALA A 89 28.59 -37.49 -8.15
N LYS A 90 27.45 -38.08 -7.74
CA LYS A 90 26.16 -37.38 -7.52
C LYS A 90 26.40 -36.10 -6.70
N THR A 91 26.39 -34.95 -7.36
CA THR A 91 26.61 -33.65 -6.73
C THR A 91 25.26 -33.15 -6.22
N THR A 92 25.13 -32.98 -4.90
CA THR A 92 23.90 -32.43 -4.34
C THR A 92 23.84 -30.92 -4.58
N PRO A 93 22.63 -30.31 -4.62
CA PRO A 93 22.48 -28.86 -4.62
C PRO A 93 23.29 -28.16 -3.51
N LYS A 94 23.43 -28.83 -2.35
CA LYS A 94 24.24 -28.35 -1.24
C LYS A 94 25.73 -28.31 -1.54
N ASP A 95 26.28 -29.38 -2.11
CA ASP A 95 27.69 -29.44 -2.48
C ASP A 95 28.01 -28.41 -3.57
N TRP A 96 27.09 -28.25 -4.53
CA TRP A 96 27.22 -27.26 -5.58
C TRP A 96 27.23 -25.83 -5.03
N TRP A 97 26.29 -25.48 -4.14
CA TRP A 97 26.25 -24.14 -3.53
C TRP A 97 27.50 -23.87 -2.69
N ASN A 98 27.95 -24.85 -1.90
CA ASN A 98 29.16 -24.70 -1.10
C ASN A 98 30.40 -24.44 -1.97
N LYS A 99 30.44 -25.01 -3.18
CA LYS A 99 31.51 -24.80 -4.14
C LYS A 99 31.41 -23.44 -4.85
N HIS A 100 30.21 -23.04 -5.27
CA HIS A 100 30.03 -21.92 -6.22
C HIS A 100 29.35 -20.67 -5.65
N GLY A 101 28.80 -20.70 -4.43
CA GLY A 101 28.12 -19.54 -3.83
C GLY A 101 29.02 -18.31 -3.72
N LYS A 102 30.31 -18.51 -3.44
CA LYS A 102 31.33 -17.45 -3.45
C LYS A 102 31.56 -16.91 -4.87
N ASP A 103 31.67 -17.78 -5.87
CA ASP A 103 31.87 -17.39 -7.27
C ASP A 103 30.69 -16.54 -7.78
N ILE A 104 29.46 -16.90 -7.41
CA ILE A 104 28.26 -16.15 -7.77
C ILE A 104 28.29 -14.75 -7.14
N TRP A 105 28.67 -14.64 -5.86
CA TRP A 105 28.83 -13.34 -5.20
C TRP A 105 29.92 -12.48 -5.86
N GLU A 106 31.06 -13.07 -6.21
CA GLU A 106 32.11 -12.38 -6.97
C GLU A 106 31.59 -11.92 -8.34
N GLY A 107 30.75 -12.71 -9.01
CA GLY A 107 30.06 -12.31 -10.23
C GLY A 107 29.14 -11.10 -10.04
N ILE A 108 28.38 -11.04 -8.95
CA ILE A 108 27.54 -9.88 -8.60
C ILE A 108 28.41 -8.63 -8.38
N LEU A 109 29.54 -8.75 -7.67
CA LEU A 109 30.49 -7.64 -7.49
C LEU A 109 31.12 -7.19 -8.82
N CYS A 110 31.48 -8.14 -9.68
CA CYS A 110 32.04 -7.90 -11.00
C CYS A 110 31.11 -7.04 -11.85
N ALA A 111 29.81 -7.33 -11.83
CA ALA A 111 28.80 -6.57 -12.57
C ALA A 111 28.75 -5.09 -12.18
N LEU A 112 29.09 -4.72 -10.93
CA LEU A 112 29.12 -3.32 -10.47
C LEU A 112 30.27 -2.51 -11.06
N THR A 113 31.24 -3.18 -11.68
CA THR A 113 32.43 -2.55 -12.27
C THR A 113 32.27 -2.27 -13.75
N TYR A 114 31.07 -2.43 -14.30
CA TYR A 114 30.79 -2.14 -15.71
C TYR A 114 29.65 -1.15 -15.86
N LYS A 115 29.79 -0.25 -16.85
CA LYS A 115 28.68 0.58 -17.35
C LYS A 115 28.26 0.09 -18.72
N GLU A 116 26.96 -0.07 -18.90
CA GLU A 116 26.35 -0.28 -20.20
C GLU A 116 25.74 1.04 -20.68
N TYR A 117 26.19 1.50 -21.85
CA TYR A 117 25.57 2.62 -22.56
C TYR A 117 24.89 2.09 -23.81
N GLY A 118 23.60 2.42 -23.99
CA GLY A 118 22.88 2.32 -25.27
C GLY A 118 23.31 1.14 -26.15
N ASP A 119 23.84 1.42 -27.33
CA ASP A 119 24.37 0.42 -28.28
C ASP A 119 25.58 -0.37 -27.72
N LYS A 120 25.32 -1.29 -26.77
CA LYS A 120 26.12 -2.44 -26.33
C LYS A 120 27.61 -2.22 -26.03
N LYS A 121 28.05 -0.99 -25.74
CA LYS A 121 29.42 -0.75 -25.29
C LYS A 121 29.51 -0.99 -23.78
N ILE A 122 30.20 -2.07 -23.42
CA ILE A 122 30.52 -2.43 -22.03
C ILE A 122 31.87 -1.78 -21.71
N GLU A 123 31.88 -0.85 -20.75
CA GLU A 123 33.10 -0.18 -20.29
C GLU A 123 33.35 -0.49 -18.82
N GLN A 124 34.57 -0.90 -18.50
CA GLN A 124 34.98 -1.15 -17.11
C GLN A 124 35.24 0.19 -16.40
N ILE A 125 34.70 0.31 -15.20
CA ILE A 125 34.82 1.48 -14.32
C ILE A 125 36.08 1.31 -13.47
N GLN A 126 36.92 2.34 -13.44
CA GLN A 126 38.06 2.42 -12.53
C GLN A 126 37.65 2.93 -11.15
N ASP A 127 38.45 2.62 -10.14
CA ASP A 127 38.26 3.18 -8.80
C ASP A 127 38.60 4.69 -8.77
N ALA A 128 38.37 5.34 -7.62
CA ALA A 128 38.62 6.78 -7.46
C ALA A 128 40.07 7.23 -7.75
N ASN A 129 41.04 6.31 -7.74
CA ASN A 129 42.46 6.56 -7.98
C ASN A 129 42.94 6.04 -9.35
N GLY A 130 42.04 5.56 -10.21
CA GLY A 130 42.38 4.97 -11.51
C GLY A 130 42.83 3.50 -11.45
N GLY A 131 42.61 2.82 -10.32
CA GLY A 131 42.92 1.40 -10.11
C GLY A 131 41.77 0.46 -10.46
N ASP A 132 42.00 -0.84 -10.24
CA ASP A 132 40.99 -1.88 -10.48
C ASP A 132 39.91 -1.85 -9.37
N LEU A 133 38.71 -1.40 -9.75
CA LEU A 133 37.57 -1.34 -8.85
C LEU A 133 37.10 -2.72 -8.40
N PHE A 134 37.24 -3.75 -9.25
CA PHE A 134 36.76 -5.10 -8.92
C PHE A 134 37.57 -5.71 -7.78
N GLU A 135 38.90 -5.64 -7.84
CA GLU A 135 39.77 -6.10 -6.76
C GLU A 135 39.50 -5.35 -5.46
N LYS A 136 39.21 -4.05 -5.53
CA LYS A 136 38.84 -3.26 -4.36
C LYS A 136 37.52 -3.73 -3.73
N LEU A 137 36.49 -3.91 -4.55
CA LEU A 137 35.18 -4.39 -4.09
C LEU A 137 35.28 -5.81 -3.54
N LYS A 138 36.00 -6.70 -4.22
CA LYS A 138 36.24 -8.09 -3.79
C LYS A 138 36.92 -8.18 -2.44
N ASN A 139 37.97 -7.37 -2.21
CA ASN A 139 38.67 -7.34 -0.93
C ASN A 139 37.82 -6.76 0.21
N GLY A 140 37.00 -5.74 -0.06
CA GLY A 140 36.11 -5.12 0.92
C GLY A 140 34.82 -5.90 1.22
N ASN A 141 34.42 -6.81 0.33
CA ASN A 141 33.13 -7.51 0.39
C ASN A 141 33.29 -9.03 0.27
N ASP A 142 34.31 -9.61 0.89
CA ASP A 142 34.53 -11.07 0.90
C ASP A 142 33.31 -11.83 1.45
N TYR A 143 32.89 -12.89 0.75
CA TYR A 143 31.65 -13.65 1.01
C TYR A 143 31.48 -14.10 2.48
N ASP A 144 32.57 -14.52 3.13
CA ASP A 144 32.54 -15.02 4.50
C ASP A 144 32.55 -13.93 5.58
N LYS A 145 32.88 -12.70 5.20
CA LYS A 145 33.15 -11.57 6.11
C LYS A 145 32.13 -10.45 5.96
N VAL A 146 31.68 -10.18 4.73
CA VAL A 146 30.77 -9.09 4.44
C VAL A 146 29.46 -9.28 5.20
N SER A 147 29.00 -8.20 5.82
CA SER A 147 27.80 -8.19 6.64
C SER A 147 27.01 -6.91 6.43
N PHE A 148 25.74 -6.92 6.83
CA PHE A 148 24.87 -5.75 6.80
C PHE A 148 23.95 -5.73 8.03
N GLY A 149 23.48 -4.54 8.41
CA GLY A 149 22.48 -4.37 9.48
C GLY A 149 23.01 -4.25 10.91
N GLY A 150 24.28 -3.88 11.11
CA GLY A 150 24.77 -3.45 12.43
C GLY A 150 24.32 -2.03 12.73
N THR A 151 23.52 -1.81 13.78
CA THR A 151 23.14 -0.46 14.25
C THR A 151 23.97 -0.04 15.46
N GLU A 152 24.60 1.14 15.40
CA GLU A 152 25.10 1.85 16.57
C GLU A 152 23.91 2.41 17.36
N GLY A 153 23.56 1.77 18.48
CA GLY A 153 22.54 2.25 19.42
C GLY A 153 22.74 1.62 20.81
N PRO A 154 22.44 2.34 21.90
CA PRO A 154 22.74 1.88 23.26
C PRO A 154 21.87 0.68 23.66
N ILE A 155 22.51 -0.40 24.08
CA ILE A 155 21.89 -1.69 24.44
C ILE A 155 21.46 -1.70 25.91
N ASN A 156 20.26 -2.23 26.15
CA ASN A 156 19.82 -2.74 27.44
C ASN A 156 20.69 -3.95 27.84
N THR A 157 21.32 -3.88 29.00
CA THR A 157 22.56 -4.53 29.42
C THR A 157 22.54 -6.06 29.61
N ASN A 158 22.04 -6.88 28.67
CA ASN A 158 22.13 -8.35 28.77
C ASN A 158 22.34 -9.12 27.45
N ALA A 159 22.61 -8.46 26.31
CA ALA A 159 23.02 -9.15 25.09
C ALA A 159 24.56 -9.26 25.04
N GLY A 160 25.08 -10.47 24.81
CA GLY A 160 26.52 -10.75 24.76
C GLY A 160 27.28 -9.88 23.75
N LYS A 161 28.59 -9.74 23.99
CA LYS A 161 29.55 -8.83 23.31
C LYS A 161 29.62 -8.90 21.77
N ASP A 162 28.87 -9.78 21.11
CA ASP A 162 28.85 -9.95 19.65
C ASP A 162 27.54 -9.47 18.97
N ALA A 163 26.56 -8.96 19.71
CA ALA A 163 25.29 -8.44 19.14
C ALA A 163 25.46 -7.21 18.20
N HIS A 164 26.67 -6.67 18.09
CA HIS A 164 27.03 -5.51 17.27
C HIS A 164 27.54 -5.82 15.86
N LYS A 165 27.75 -7.09 15.50
CA LYS A 165 28.19 -7.46 14.14
C LYS A 165 26.95 -7.81 13.33
N GLY A 166 26.64 -7.01 12.30
CA GLY A 166 25.52 -7.27 11.39
C GLY A 166 25.50 -8.71 10.83
N THR A 167 24.42 -9.08 10.16
CA THR A 167 24.28 -10.45 9.62
C THR A 167 25.27 -10.65 8.48
N LYS A 168 26.14 -11.66 8.58
CA LYS A 168 27.08 -11.99 7.50
C LYS A 168 26.34 -12.57 6.31
N LEU A 169 26.86 -12.37 5.10
CA LEU A 169 26.23 -12.85 3.87
C LEU A 169 26.00 -14.36 3.88
N LYS A 170 27.02 -15.13 4.25
CA LYS A 170 26.92 -16.60 4.35
C LYS A 170 25.81 -17.07 5.30
N ASP A 171 25.55 -16.32 6.38
CA ASP A 171 24.51 -16.65 7.36
C ASP A 171 23.14 -16.16 6.86
N PHE A 172 23.12 -15.02 6.17
CA PHE A 172 21.92 -14.44 5.59
C PHE A 172 21.31 -15.32 4.49
N VAL A 173 22.13 -15.85 3.58
CA VAL A 173 21.65 -16.74 2.51
C VAL A 173 21.12 -18.06 3.06
N ASN A 174 21.57 -18.49 4.25
CA ASN A 174 21.08 -19.72 4.90
C ASN A 174 19.75 -19.54 5.64
N ARG A 175 19.33 -18.31 5.93
CA ARG A 175 18.03 -18.02 6.56
C ARG A 175 16.88 -18.69 5.76
N PRO A 176 15.78 -19.11 6.38
CA PRO A 176 14.65 -19.60 5.60
C PRO A 176 14.02 -18.46 4.77
N THR A 177 13.65 -18.77 3.53
CA THR A 177 13.13 -17.82 2.52
C THR A 177 12.01 -16.94 3.05
N TYR A 178 11.03 -17.55 3.73
CA TYR A 178 9.89 -16.85 4.31
C TYR A 178 10.34 -15.69 5.21
N PHE A 179 11.34 -15.89 6.07
CA PHE A 179 11.79 -14.85 7.00
C PHE A 179 12.65 -13.79 6.33
N ARG A 180 13.39 -14.12 5.25
CA ARG A 180 14.00 -13.09 4.40
C ARG A 180 12.93 -12.21 3.79
N TRP A 181 11.95 -12.80 3.10
CA TRP A 181 10.91 -12.05 2.41
C TRP A 181 10.00 -11.27 3.36
N LEU A 182 9.73 -11.81 4.54
CA LEU A 182 9.02 -11.08 5.59
C LEU A 182 9.82 -9.85 6.03
N GLU A 183 11.11 -10.00 6.31
CA GLU A 183 12.00 -8.89 6.64
C GLU A 183 12.00 -7.84 5.52
N GLU A 184 12.25 -8.26 4.28
CA GLU A 184 12.26 -7.38 3.09
C GLU A 184 10.93 -6.63 2.91
N TRP A 185 9.82 -7.34 3.05
CA TRP A 185 8.48 -6.77 2.97
C TRP A 185 8.28 -5.67 4.02
N GLY A 186 8.75 -5.89 5.25
CA GLY A 186 8.64 -4.92 6.34
C GLY A 186 9.50 -3.68 6.11
N GLU A 187 10.72 -3.86 5.62
CA GLU A 187 11.63 -2.76 5.29
C GLU A 187 11.07 -1.90 4.16
N GLU A 188 10.63 -2.54 3.08
CA GLU A 188 9.99 -1.89 1.93
C GLU A 188 8.69 -1.19 2.33
N PHE A 189 7.89 -1.80 3.20
CA PHE A 189 6.69 -1.19 3.75
C PHE A 189 7.01 0.13 4.46
N CYS A 190 7.96 0.12 5.40
CA CYS A 190 8.29 1.29 6.22
C CYS A 190 8.84 2.46 5.37
N ARG A 191 9.70 2.15 4.39
CA ARG A 191 10.22 3.18 3.45
C ARG A 191 9.13 3.78 2.59
N LYS A 192 8.31 2.93 1.96
CA LYS A 192 7.22 3.38 1.10
C LYS A 192 6.17 4.14 1.89
N GLN A 193 5.89 3.74 3.13
CA GLN A 193 4.98 4.46 4.00
C GLN A 193 5.48 5.87 4.27
N LYS A 194 6.73 6.02 4.72
CA LYS A 194 7.34 7.32 5.00
C LYS A 194 7.30 8.25 3.78
N HIS A 195 7.65 7.72 2.61
CA HIS A 195 7.61 8.49 1.37
C HIS A 195 6.18 8.92 0.98
N LYS A 196 5.21 8.01 1.06
CA LYS A 196 3.80 8.33 0.77
C LYS A 196 3.23 9.33 1.77
N LEU A 197 3.58 9.24 3.06
CA LEU A 197 3.17 10.19 4.09
C LEU A 197 3.73 11.59 3.82
N TYR A 198 4.99 11.69 3.40
CA TYR A 198 5.61 12.97 3.00
C TYR A 198 4.90 13.62 1.80
N ILE A 199 4.52 12.83 0.78
CA ILE A 199 3.72 13.33 -0.34
C ILE A 199 2.37 13.86 0.16
N ILE A 200 1.68 13.10 1.01
CA ILE A 200 0.37 13.50 1.55
C ILE A 200 0.51 14.80 2.36
N GLU A 201 1.52 14.92 3.20
CA GLU A 201 1.77 16.15 3.97
C GLU A 201 1.89 17.35 3.03
N LYS A 202 2.73 17.27 1.99
CA LYS A 202 2.85 18.34 0.99
C LYS A 202 1.55 18.63 0.26
N ASP A 203 0.84 17.60 -0.17
CA ASP A 203 -0.39 17.74 -0.93
C ASP A 203 -1.54 18.30 -0.10
N CYS A 204 -1.56 18.02 1.21
CA CYS A 204 -2.65 18.41 2.12
C CYS A 204 -2.33 19.63 2.97
N ARG A 205 -1.05 19.98 3.14
CA ARG A 205 -0.57 21.07 4.02
C ARG A 205 0.39 22.07 3.36
N GLY A 206 0.91 21.76 2.17
CA GLY A 206 1.84 22.61 1.41
C GLY A 206 3.31 22.39 1.77
N LYS A 207 4.23 23.15 1.16
CA LYS A 207 5.69 22.90 1.29
C LYS A 207 6.20 23.19 2.70
N THR A 208 5.67 24.22 3.36
CA THR A 208 6.01 24.56 4.75
C THR A 208 5.15 23.83 5.80
N GLY A 209 4.19 23.01 5.37
CA GLY A 209 3.29 22.27 6.27
C GLY A 209 2.15 23.09 6.87
N VAL A 210 2.00 24.37 6.50
CA VAL A 210 0.94 25.26 7.01
C VAL A 210 0.32 26.18 5.94
N GLU A 211 0.65 25.98 4.65
CA GLU A 211 0.16 26.84 3.56
C GLU A 211 -1.33 26.64 3.24
N LYS A 212 -1.85 25.45 3.52
CA LYS A 212 -3.24 25.08 3.28
C LYS A 212 -3.69 24.03 4.29
N ASN A 213 -4.99 23.90 4.47
CA ASN A 213 -5.54 22.82 5.30
C ASN A 213 -6.61 22.05 4.51
N CYS A 214 -6.23 20.94 3.90
CA CYS A 214 -7.14 20.11 3.10
C CYS A 214 -7.72 18.93 3.90
N SER A 215 -8.97 18.57 3.62
CA SER A 215 -9.54 17.26 3.95
C SER A 215 -9.02 16.19 3.00
N GLY A 216 -9.05 14.93 3.44
CA GLY A 216 -8.73 13.79 2.57
C GLY A 216 -9.69 13.58 1.40
N ASP A 217 -10.82 14.28 1.36
CA ASP A 217 -11.75 14.27 0.22
C ASP A 217 -11.54 15.47 -0.72
N GLY A 218 -10.73 16.45 -0.32
CA GLY A 218 -10.29 17.59 -1.14
C GLY A 218 -10.90 18.94 -0.73
N LEU A 219 -11.67 19.00 0.35
CA LEU A 219 -12.21 20.26 0.86
C LEU A 219 -11.10 21.12 1.49
N ARG A 220 -11.09 22.43 1.22
CA ARG A 220 -10.24 23.40 1.92
C ARG A 220 -10.89 23.77 3.25
N CYS A 221 -10.39 23.19 4.34
CA CYS A 221 -10.89 23.42 5.70
C CYS A 221 -10.59 24.83 6.24
N ASP A 222 -9.69 25.56 5.60
CA ASP A 222 -9.32 26.96 5.89
C ASP A 222 -10.11 27.98 5.03
N GLU A 223 -10.91 27.50 4.06
CA GLU A 223 -11.75 28.34 3.20
C GLU A 223 -13.23 28.16 3.55
N LYS A 224 -14.09 29.01 2.97
CA LYS A 224 -15.55 28.87 3.05
C LYS A 224 -15.98 27.56 2.39
N VAL A 225 -16.89 26.83 3.03
CA VAL A 225 -17.51 25.65 2.40
C VAL A 225 -18.20 26.06 1.09
N PRO A 226 -18.04 25.27 0.01
CA PRO A 226 -18.76 25.50 -1.24
C PRO A 226 -20.26 25.57 -1.00
N GLU A 227 -20.93 26.45 -1.74
CA GLU A 227 -22.39 26.56 -1.66
C GLU A 227 -23.03 25.26 -2.14
N ASN A 228 -24.20 24.93 -1.58
CA ASN A 228 -24.87 23.68 -1.91
C ASN A 228 -25.23 23.62 -3.40
N GLU A 229 -25.56 24.75 -4.02
CA GLU A 229 -25.82 24.82 -5.46
C GLU A 229 -24.54 24.65 -6.32
N GLU A 230 -23.34 24.67 -5.74
CA GLU A 230 -22.06 24.41 -6.41
C GLU A 230 -21.57 22.96 -6.24
N ILE A 231 -22.50 22.03 -6.00
CA ILE A 231 -22.16 20.64 -5.70
C ILE A 231 -21.30 19.96 -6.76
N PHE A 232 -21.43 20.35 -8.04
CA PHE A 232 -20.66 19.75 -9.12
C PHE A 232 -19.37 20.50 -9.50
N LYS A 233 -19.07 21.64 -8.85
CA LYS A 233 -17.77 22.32 -9.05
C LYS A 233 -16.62 21.51 -8.45
N PRO A 234 -15.38 21.61 -8.99
CA PRO A 234 -14.22 20.94 -8.40
C PRO A 234 -13.96 21.37 -6.95
N LEU A 235 -13.37 20.45 -6.18
CA LEU A 235 -12.83 20.77 -4.85
C LEU A 235 -11.40 21.31 -4.97
N ASN A 236 -11.08 22.35 -4.21
CA ASN A 236 -9.82 23.12 -4.32
C ASN A 236 -8.56 22.35 -3.86
N CYS A 237 -8.68 21.19 -3.20
CA CYS A 237 -7.56 20.32 -2.83
C CYS A 237 -7.59 18.95 -3.52
N HIS A 238 -7.73 18.92 -4.85
CA HIS A 238 -7.72 17.65 -5.59
C HIS A 238 -6.42 16.83 -5.38
N SER A 239 -5.26 17.47 -5.18
CA SER A 239 -4.00 16.75 -4.97
C SER A 239 -3.98 15.98 -3.65
N CYS A 240 -4.43 16.61 -2.56
CA CYS A 240 -4.63 15.94 -1.27
C CYS A 240 -5.59 14.75 -1.39
N ALA A 241 -6.75 14.96 -2.05
CA ALA A 241 -7.73 13.91 -2.26
C ALA A 241 -7.14 12.70 -3.02
N ASN A 242 -6.36 12.97 -4.07
CA ASN A 242 -5.73 11.93 -4.88
C ASN A 242 -4.67 11.14 -4.08
N SER A 243 -3.80 11.84 -3.35
CA SER A 243 -2.75 11.22 -2.53
C SER A 243 -3.33 10.43 -1.37
N CYS A 244 -4.34 10.97 -0.68
CA CYS A 244 -5.08 10.27 0.36
C CYS A 244 -5.78 9.02 -0.14
N ARG A 245 -6.45 9.08 -1.30
CA ARG A 245 -7.08 7.91 -1.91
C ARG A 245 -6.04 6.84 -2.28
N SER A 246 -4.96 7.23 -2.95
CA SER A 246 -3.87 6.30 -3.31
C SER A 246 -3.28 5.61 -2.09
N TYR A 247 -3.03 6.37 -1.02
CA TYR A 247 -2.53 5.83 0.24
C TYR A 247 -3.54 4.90 0.93
N LYS A 248 -4.82 5.27 1.03
CA LYS A 248 -5.89 4.41 1.58
C LYS A 248 -5.97 3.06 0.86
N LYS A 249 -5.80 3.04 -0.47
CA LYS A 249 -5.71 1.78 -1.25
C LYS A 249 -4.45 0.98 -0.94
N TRP A 250 -3.30 1.66 -0.98
CA TRP A 250 -2.01 1.03 -0.73
C TRP A 250 -1.92 0.42 0.67
N ILE A 251 -2.31 1.16 1.71
CA ILE A 251 -2.25 0.71 3.10
C ILE A 251 -3.21 -0.46 3.36
N LYS A 252 -4.40 -0.46 2.75
CA LYS A 252 -5.34 -1.58 2.80
C LYS A 252 -4.74 -2.84 2.18
N LYS A 253 -4.11 -2.72 0.99
CA LYS A 253 -3.41 -3.84 0.35
C LYS A 253 -2.28 -4.37 1.25
N LYS A 254 -1.48 -3.48 1.83
CA LYS A 254 -0.40 -3.86 2.75
C LYS A 254 -0.91 -4.56 4.01
N ARG A 255 -2.07 -4.17 4.52
CA ARG A 255 -2.72 -4.90 5.62
C ARG A 255 -3.06 -6.34 5.22
N THR A 256 -3.68 -6.54 4.06
CA THR A 256 -4.00 -7.89 3.55
C THR A 256 -2.75 -8.74 3.37
N GLU A 257 -1.69 -8.19 2.75
CA GLU A 257 -0.41 -8.87 2.61
C GLU A 257 0.17 -9.27 3.98
N PHE A 258 0.10 -8.40 4.98
CA PHE A 258 0.55 -8.71 6.34
C PHE A 258 -0.30 -9.79 7.03
N ASP A 259 -1.63 -9.77 6.85
CA ASP A 259 -2.53 -10.78 7.42
C ASP A 259 -2.21 -12.18 6.85
N GLU A 260 -1.89 -12.27 5.55
CA GLU A 260 -1.42 -13.52 4.91
C GLU A 260 -0.07 -13.98 5.46
N GLN A 261 0.90 -13.06 5.54
CA GLN A 261 2.22 -13.34 6.12
C GLN A 261 2.08 -13.83 7.57
N LYS A 262 1.27 -13.16 8.37
CA LYS A 262 1.00 -13.52 9.77
C LYS A 262 0.35 -14.91 9.87
N GLY A 263 -0.60 -15.23 9.00
CA GLY A 263 -1.24 -16.55 8.95
C GLY A 263 -0.26 -17.69 8.61
N ALA A 264 0.78 -17.42 7.82
CA ALA A 264 1.81 -18.40 7.49
C ALA A 264 2.88 -18.57 8.58
N TYR A 265 3.11 -17.56 9.42
CA TYR A 265 4.28 -17.46 10.31
C TYR A 265 4.48 -18.68 11.22
N GLU A 266 3.42 -19.13 11.92
CA GLU A 266 3.55 -20.21 12.90
C GLU A 266 4.05 -21.51 12.27
N LYS A 267 3.52 -21.86 11.10
CA LYS A 267 3.94 -23.04 10.34
C LYS A 267 5.40 -22.89 9.87
N GLN A 268 5.74 -21.73 9.34
CA GLN A 268 7.09 -21.44 8.83
C GLN A 268 8.13 -21.47 9.94
N LYS A 269 7.78 -21.00 11.15
CA LYS A 269 8.62 -21.07 12.35
C LYS A 269 8.87 -22.52 12.77
N LYS A 270 7.82 -23.34 12.88
CA LYS A 270 7.95 -24.78 13.22
C LYS A 270 8.81 -25.54 12.20
N ASP A 271 8.61 -25.25 10.92
CA ASP A 271 9.40 -25.87 9.85
C ASP A 271 10.88 -25.44 9.95
N ALA A 272 11.17 -24.20 10.34
CA ALA A 272 12.53 -23.68 10.57
C ALA A 272 13.24 -24.30 11.78
N GLU A 273 12.53 -24.47 12.89
CA GLU A 273 13.06 -25.09 14.11
C GLU A 273 13.44 -26.56 13.88
N GLY A 274 12.67 -27.30 13.08
CA GLY A 274 12.91 -28.72 12.78
C GLY A 274 14.14 -29.00 11.91
N ASN A 275 14.78 -27.98 11.33
CA ASN A 275 15.86 -28.12 10.33
C ASN A 275 17.20 -27.48 10.75
N ASN A 276 17.31 -26.91 11.97
CA ASN A 276 18.40 -25.98 12.27
C ASN A 276 19.75 -26.62 12.65
N ASN A 277 20.77 -26.26 11.87
CA ASN A 277 22.20 -26.28 12.22
C ASN A 277 22.77 -24.84 12.48
N ASP A 278 21.93 -23.79 12.48
CA ASP A 278 22.37 -22.39 12.64
C ASP A 278 21.87 -21.75 13.95
N ASN A 279 22.79 -21.55 14.90
CA ASN A 279 22.47 -21.09 16.26
C ASN A 279 21.94 -19.64 16.33
N ALA A 280 22.37 -18.73 15.46
CA ALA A 280 22.06 -17.29 15.57
C ALA A 280 20.63 -16.93 15.13
N PHE A 281 20.14 -17.54 14.04
CA PHE A 281 18.78 -17.29 13.57
C PHE A 281 17.75 -18.02 14.44
N SER A 282 18.09 -19.18 14.99
CA SER A 282 17.23 -19.90 15.95
C SER A 282 16.88 -19.03 17.17
N THR A 283 17.86 -18.33 17.77
CA THR A 283 17.60 -17.41 18.89
C THR A 283 16.67 -16.25 18.51
N THR A 284 16.73 -15.78 17.27
CA THR A 284 15.79 -14.77 16.76
C THR A 284 14.37 -15.33 16.72
N LEU A 285 14.20 -16.57 16.25
CA LEU A 285 12.90 -17.22 16.21
C LEU A 285 12.35 -17.50 17.62
N ASP A 286 13.21 -17.88 18.56
CA ASP A 286 12.81 -18.11 19.96
C ASP A 286 12.23 -16.84 20.62
N THR A 287 12.78 -15.68 20.28
CA THR A 287 12.35 -14.38 20.83
C THR A 287 11.16 -13.77 20.11
N CYS A 288 10.91 -14.13 18.84
CA CYS A 288 9.80 -13.59 18.04
C CYS A 288 8.63 -14.58 18.01
N THR A 289 7.56 -14.27 18.77
CA THR A 289 6.42 -15.19 18.91
C THR A 289 5.54 -15.20 17.67
N ASP A 290 5.38 -14.06 17.01
CA ASP A 290 4.62 -13.91 15.78
C ASP A 290 5.30 -13.00 14.74
N ALA A 291 4.67 -12.85 13.56
CA ALA A 291 5.16 -12.01 12.48
C ALA A 291 5.31 -10.53 12.88
N GLY A 292 4.46 -10.05 13.79
CA GLY A 292 4.52 -8.67 14.27
C GLY A 292 5.75 -8.43 15.15
N ASP A 293 6.06 -9.36 16.06
CA ASP A 293 7.29 -9.33 16.85
C ASP A 293 8.54 -9.34 15.95
N PHE A 294 8.53 -10.22 14.95
CA PHE A 294 9.63 -10.36 14.00
C PHE A 294 9.90 -9.05 13.24
N LEU A 295 8.85 -8.41 12.71
CA LEU A 295 8.97 -7.14 11.99
C LEU A 295 9.25 -5.95 12.92
N ASN A 296 8.80 -6.00 14.17
CA ASN A 296 9.07 -4.94 15.15
C ASN A 296 10.57 -4.81 15.47
N ARG A 297 11.41 -5.80 15.16
CA ARG A 297 12.88 -5.67 15.20
C ARG A 297 13.40 -4.57 14.27
N LEU A 298 12.67 -4.24 13.21
CA LEU A 298 13.04 -3.20 12.23
C LEU A 298 12.84 -1.77 12.76
N LYS A 299 12.23 -1.58 13.94
CA LYS A 299 11.96 -0.27 14.55
C LYS A 299 13.22 0.58 14.80
N ASN A 300 14.37 -0.04 14.99
CA ASN A 300 15.63 0.68 15.18
C ASN A 300 16.38 0.99 13.86
N GLY A 301 15.87 0.50 12.72
CA GLY A 301 16.45 0.68 11.40
C GLY A 301 15.45 1.33 10.42
N PRO A 302 15.04 0.62 9.35
CA PRO A 302 14.22 1.21 8.28
C PRO A 302 12.81 1.63 8.72
N CYS A 303 12.32 1.09 9.84
CA CYS A 303 11.04 1.46 10.46
C CYS A 303 11.21 2.46 11.61
N LYS A 304 12.37 3.12 11.74
CA LYS A 304 12.60 4.13 12.76
C LYS A 304 11.70 5.33 12.55
N THR A 305 10.85 5.59 13.53
CA THR A 305 9.89 6.69 13.53
C THR A 305 10.51 7.95 14.12
N ASN A 306 10.40 9.06 13.40
CA ASN A 306 10.77 10.38 13.92
C ASN A 306 9.53 11.07 14.50
N LYS A 307 9.35 10.95 15.83
CA LYS A 307 8.24 11.58 16.55
C LYS A 307 8.13 13.09 16.34
N GLU A 308 9.26 13.76 16.11
CA GLU A 308 9.33 15.21 15.83
C GLU A 308 8.70 15.63 14.50
N LYS A 309 8.51 14.69 13.55
CA LYS A 309 7.88 14.94 12.24
C LYS A 309 6.43 14.47 12.14
N GLY A 310 5.80 14.14 13.28
CA GLY A 310 4.44 13.61 13.29
C GLY A 310 4.30 12.21 12.66
N GLU A 311 5.41 11.47 12.49
CA GLU A 311 5.37 10.08 12.03
C GLU A 311 4.70 9.21 13.10
N GLY A 312 3.56 8.59 12.75
CA GLY A 312 2.87 7.64 13.60
C GLY A 312 3.77 6.46 13.95
N ASP A 313 3.74 6.04 15.22
CA ASP A 313 4.57 4.95 15.71
C ASP A 313 4.10 3.60 15.11
N ILE A 314 4.93 3.01 14.24
CA ILE A 314 4.68 1.72 13.58
C ILE A 314 4.80 0.62 14.63
N ASP A 315 3.75 -0.18 14.77
CA ASP A 315 3.74 -1.35 15.64
C ASP A 315 2.99 -2.50 14.97
N PHE A 316 3.72 -3.49 14.44
CA PHE A 316 3.11 -4.59 13.69
C PHE A 316 2.25 -5.51 14.57
N ASN A 317 2.42 -5.44 15.90
CA ASN A 317 1.54 -6.09 16.87
C ASN A 317 0.19 -5.38 16.99
N ASN A 318 0.14 -4.09 16.67
CA ASN A 318 -1.07 -3.27 16.63
C ASN A 318 -1.42 -2.88 15.19
N GLN A 319 -2.08 -3.79 14.47
CA GLN A 319 -2.50 -3.57 13.09
C GLN A 319 -3.41 -2.34 12.90
N SER A 320 -4.28 -2.03 13.88
CA SER A 320 -5.20 -0.89 13.76
C SER A 320 -4.47 0.46 13.82
N LYS A 321 -3.31 0.51 14.47
CA LYS A 321 -2.41 1.66 14.48
C LYS A 321 -1.54 1.70 13.23
N THR A 322 -0.88 0.59 12.88
CA THR A 322 0.09 0.52 11.77
C THR A 322 -0.53 0.71 10.40
N PHE A 323 -1.70 0.13 10.16
CA PHE A 323 -2.39 0.18 8.87
C PHE A 323 -3.51 1.24 8.83
N LYS A 324 -3.49 2.22 9.74
CA LYS A 324 -4.38 3.38 9.71
C LYS A 324 -3.97 4.33 8.58
N HIS A 325 -4.93 5.06 8.02
CA HIS A 325 -4.57 6.24 7.22
C HIS A 325 -4.03 7.36 8.12
N THR A 326 -3.29 8.29 7.52
CA THR A 326 -2.81 9.49 8.23
C THR A 326 -3.96 10.44 8.55
N GLU A 327 -3.78 11.22 9.63
CA GLU A 327 -4.72 12.25 10.10
C GLU A 327 -4.81 13.43 9.10
N TYR A 328 -3.78 13.61 8.25
CA TYR A 328 -3.87 14.57 7.13
C TYR A 328 -4.97 14.23 6.12
N CYS A 329 -5.43 12.98 6.11
CA CYS A 329 -6.51 12.49 5.24
C CYS A 329 -7.87 12.41 5.93
N ASP A 330 -7.98 12.93 7.16
CA ASP A 330 -9.24 13.00 7.88
C ASP A 330 -10.12 14.12 7.28
N PRO A 331 -11.45 14.07 7.48
CA PRO A 331 -12.32 15.20 7.20
C PRO A 331 -11.95 16.45 7.99
N CYS A 332 -12.49 17.59 7.57
CA CYS A 332 -12.32 18.83 8.33
C CYS A 332 -12.92 18.70 9.74
N SER A 333 -12.19 19.17 10.75
CA SER A 333 -12.67 19.21 12.14
C SER A 333 -13.77 20.24 12.38
N GLU A 334 -13.80 21.27 11.53
CA GLU A 334 -14.77 22.35 11.49
C GLU A 334 -14.94 22.86 10.05
N PHE A 335 -16.03 23.55 9.79
CA PHE A 335 -16.39 24.04 8.46
C PHE A 335 -16.56 25.56 8.50
N ASN A 336 -15.79 26.33 7.73
CA ASN A 336 -15.97 27.78 7.70
C ASN A 336 -17.18 28.17 6.85
N ILE A 337 -17.98 29.10 7.36
CA ILE A 337 -19.18 29.61 6.72
C ILE A 337 -19.19 31.14 6.82
N ASN A 338 -19.79 31.80 5.83
CA ASN A 338 -19.95 33.24 5.87
C ASN A 338 -21.40 33.58 6.27
N CYS A 339 -21.59 34.07 7.49
CA CYS A 339 -22.90 34.48 8.00
C CYS A 339 -22.84 35.92 8.51
N GLN A 340 -23.76 36.76 8.04
CA GLN A 340 -23.84 38.15 8.49
C GLN A 340 -24.41 38.19 9.92
N ASN A 341 -23.64 38.75 10.87
CA ASN A 341 -24.03 38.86 12.28
C ASN A 341 -24.45 37.53 12.94
N GLY A 342 -23.90 36.39 12.47
CA GLY A 342 -24.24 35.06 12.98
C GLY A 342 -25.57 34.49 12.49
N TYR A 343 -26.27 35.20 11.59
CA TYR A 343 -27.47 34.73 10.92
C TYR A 343 -27.10 34.17 9.54
N CYS A 344 -27.41 32.89 9.34
CA CYS A 344 -27.21 32.20 8.08
C CYS A 344 -28.59 32.00 7.42
N SER A 345 -28.76 32.47 6.19
CA SER A 345 -30.00 32.30 5.43
C SER A 345 -30.06 30.90 4.82
N GLY A 346 -30.51 29.91 5.60
CA GLY A 346 -30.70 28.55 5.08
C GLY A 346 -30.97 27.52 6.18
N GLY A 347 -32.21 27.06 6.28
CA GLY A 347 -32.67 26.06 7.26
C GLY A 347 -33.35 26.70 8.47
N GLY A 348 -34.63 26.38 8.67
CA GLY A 348 -35.51 27.03 9.63
C GLY A 348 -34.93 27.19 11.05
N THR A 349 -35.28 28.33 11.64
CA THR A 349 -35.20 28.71 13.06
C THR A 349 -33.80 28.80 13.72
N GLN A 350 -33.46 30.02 14.14
CA GLN A 350 -32.78 30.37 15.39
C GLN A 350 -31.38 29.79 15.72
N ASN A 351 -30.74 29.00 14.86
CA ASN A 351 -29.38 28.53 15.12
C ASN A 351 -28.36 29.64 14.84
N LYS A 352 -27.92 30.33 15.90
CA LYS A 352 -26.75 31.21 15.83
C LYS A 352 -25.52 30.34 15.56
N CYS A 353 -24.85 30.52 14.43
CA CYS A 353 -23.48 30.04 14.22
C CYS A 353 -22.52 31.17 14.64
N PRO A 354 -22.14 31.30 15.92
CA PRO A 354 -21.72 32.57 16.50
C PRO A 354 -20.30 33.00 16.10
N LYS A 355 -19.63 32.27 15.20
CA LYS A 355 -18.20 32.42 14.90
C LYS A 355 -17.83 32.21 13.43
N GLY A 356 -18.80 32.17 12.51
CA GLY A 356 -18.52 31.90 11.09
C GLY A 356 -17.95 30.49 10.84
N LYS A 357 -18.22 29.55 11.75
CA LYS A 357 -17.78 28.16 11.67
C LYS A 357 -18.84 27.22 12.20
N ILE A 358 -18.92 26.02 11.63
CA ILE A 358 -19.72 24.90 12.12
C ILE A 358 -18.77 23.93 12.81
N THR A 359 -19.02 23.67 14.08
CA THR A 359 -18.24 22.76 14.92
C THR A 359 -18.95 21.42 15.10
N LYS A 360 -18.24 20.43 15.63
CA LYS A 360 -18.83 19.14 16.01
C LYS A 360 -20.06 19.28 16.92
N GLN A 361 -20.06 20.24 17.86
CA GLN A 361 -21.18 20.47 18.78
C GLN A 361 -22.44 20.96 18.05
N ASP A 362 -22.26 21.74 16.98
CA ASP A 362 -23.37 22.24 16.16
C ASP A 362 -23.99 21.08 15.37
N ILE A 363 -23.14 20.20 14.80
CA ILE A 363 -23.57 19.01 14.05
C ILE A 363 -24.27 17.98 14.94
N GLU A 364 -23.89 17.89 16.21
CA GLU A 364 -24.55 16.99 17.18
C GLU A 364 -25.95 17.46 17.56
N LYS A 365 -26.21 18.78 17.53
CA LYS A 365 -27.54 19.38 17.80
C LYS A 365 -28.43 19.45 16.55
N MET A 366 -27.86 19.17 15.38
CA MET A 366 -28.57 19.21 14.11
C MET A 366 -29.68 18.15 14.05
N ASN A 367 -30.85 18.56 13.54
CA ASN A 367 -31.91 17.63 13.19
C ASN A 367 -31.49 16.82 11.96
N LYS A 368 -31.20 15.53 12.17
CA LYS A 368 -30.89 14.57 11.11
C LYS A 368 -32.19 13.96 10.62
N ASN A 369 -32.57 14.28 9.40
CA ASN A 369 -33.85 13.90 8.80
C ASN A 369 -33.70 13.04 7.55
N THR A 370 -32.46 12.79 7.07
CA THR A 370 -32.20 12.00 5.87
C THR A 370 -31.16 10.92 6.15
N ASP A 371 -31.54 9.68 5.91
CA ASP A 371 -30.66 8.51 6.05
C ASP A 371 -30.21 8.01 4.66
N ILE A 372 -28.90 8.11 4.40
CA ILE A 372 -28.25 7.55 3.22
C ILE A 372 -27.43 6.33 3.64
N ASN A 373 -27.90 5.15 3.24
CA ASN A 373 -27.14 3.92 3.40
C ASN A 373 -26.29 3.70 2.16
N MET A 374 -25.01 3.38 2.33
CA MET A 374 -24.09 3.06 1.23
C MET A 374 -23.42 1.71 1.45
N PHE A 375 -23.59 0.78 0.51
CA PHE A 375 -22.83 -0.47 0.51
C PHE A 375 -21.45 -0.24 -0.12
N VAL A 376 -20.38 -0.43 0.65
CA VAL A 376 -19.01 -0.24 0.19
C VAL A 376 -18.31 -1.60 0.16
N SER A 377 -17.70 -1.96 -0.98
CA SER A 377 -16.95 -3.21 -1.06
C SER A 377 -15.74 -3.19 -0.12
N ASP A 378 -15.68 -4.19 0.76
CA ASP A 378 -14.67 -4.28 1.80
C ASP A 378 -14.27 -5.74 2.06
N ASN A 379 -13.20 -5.97 2.81
CA ASN A 379 -12.86 -7.31 3.31
C ASN A 379 -13.40 -7.52 4.74
N SER A 380 -14.54 -6.88 5.05
CA SER A 380 -15.11 -6.87 6.40
C SER A 380 -15.60 -8.26 6.81
N LYS A 381 -15.46 -8.58 8.10
CA LYS A 381 -15.92 -9.85 8.69
C LYS A 381 -17.42 -10.10 8.55
N SER A 382 -18.21 -9.07 8.23
CA SER A 382 -19.65 -9.14 8.00
C SER A 382 -20.02 -9.87 6.70
N GLY A 383 -19.06 -10.17 5.82
CA GLY A 383 -19.32 -11.00 4.64
C GLY A 383 -20.35 -10.39 3.68
N PHE A 384 -21.30 -11.22 3.23
CA PHE A 384 -22.32 -10.88 2.24
C PHE A 384 -23.71 -10.95 2.88
N GLU A 385 -24.18 -9.81 3.39
CA GLU A 385 -25.49 -9.65 4.03
C GLU A 385 -26.34 -8.63 3.27
N ASN A 386 -27.60 -8.46 3.70
CA ASN A 386 -28.51 -7.39 3.28
C ASN A 386 -28.85 -7.39 1.78
N GLY A 387 -29.09 -8.57 1.19
CA GLY A 387 -29.51 -8.69 -0.21
C GLY A 387 -28.37 -8.87 -1.22
N LEU A 388 -27.12 -8.95 -0.73
CA LEU A 388 -25.92 -9.22 -1.53
C LEU A 388 -25.37 -10.64 -1.35
N GLU A 389 -26.15 -11.57 -0.79
CA GLU A 389 -25.75 -12.96 -0.50
C GLU A 389 -25.28 -13.69 -1.76
N ALA A 390 -25.90 -13.38 -2.91
CA ALA A 390 -25.53 -13.94 -4.22
C ALA A 390 -24.05 -13.67 -4.59
N CYS A 391 -23.49 -12.57 -4.08
CA CYS A 391 -22.11 -12.18 -4.35
C CYS A 391 -21.06 -13.06 -3.65
N GLY A 392 -21.43 -13.76 -2.58
CA GLY A 392 -20.51 -14.63 -1.84
C GLY A 392 -19.97 -15.81 -2.65
N SER A 393 -20.67 -16.19 -3.71
CA SER A 393 -20.25 -17.28 -4.60
C SER A 393 -19.72 -16.82 -5.96
N ALA A 394 -19.72 -15.51 -6.21
CA ALA A 394 -19.33 -14.89 -7.48
C ALA A 394 -17.82 -14.56 -7.55
N ASN A 395 -17.12 -14.49 -6.40
CA ASN A 395 -15.70 -14.12 -6.33
C ASN A 395 -15.38 -12.82 -7.09
N ILE A 396 -16.32 -11.85 -7.07
CA ILE A 396 -16.15 -10.49 -7.59
C ILE A 396 -15.67 -9.56 -6.46
N PHE A 397 -16.27 -9.72 -5.29
CA PHE A 397 -15.99 -8.96 -4.08
C PHE A 397 -15.56 -9.93 -2.98
N GLU A 398 -14.94 -9.40 -1.92
CA GLU A 398 -14.57 -10.17 -0.72
C GLU A 398 -15.61 -10.02 0.40
N GLY A 399 -16.40 -8.94 0.35
CA GLY A 399 -17.45 -8.63 1.31
C GLY A 399 -17.97 -7.20 1.11
N PHE A 400 -18.93 -6.82 1.93
CA PHE A 400 -19.47 -5.46 1.96
C PHE A 400 -19.62 -4.96 3.40
N ARG A 401 -19.29 -3.67 3.58
CA ARG A 401 -19.68 -2.90 4.76
C ARG A 401 -20.83 -1.97 4.40
N LYS A 402 -21.75 -1.76 5.34
CA LYS A 402 -22.87 -0.83 5.20
C LYS A 402 -22.56 0.45 5.97
N ASP A 403 -22.43 1.56 5.25
CA ASP A 403 -22.22 2.88 5.82
C ASP A 403 -23.55 3.59 5.97
N GLU A 404 -24.01 3.75 7.21
CA GLU A 404 -25.28 4.40 7.56
C GLU A 404 -25.02 5.88 7.85
N TRP A 405 -25.15 6.72 6.82
CA TRP A 405 -24.97 8.17 6.94
C TRP A 405 -26.28 8.84 7.33
N LYS A 406 -26.22 9.62 8.42
CA LYS A 406 -27.32 10.47 8.86
C LYS A 406 -27.02 11.93 8.53
N CYS A 407 -27.82 12.50 7.65
CA CYS A 407 -27.61 13.83 7.10
C CYS A 407 -28.69 14.82 7.54
N GLY A 408 -28.33 16.10 7.54
CA GLY A 408 -29.23 17.21 7.81
C GLY A 408 -28.54 18.54 7.52
N THR A 409 -29.28 19.63 7.72
CA THR A 409 -28.80 20.99 7.45
C THR A 409 -28.44 21.70 8.75
N VAL A 410 -27.26 22.29 8.81
CA VAL A 410 -26.84 23.19 9.90
C VAL A 410 -26.20 24.44 9.30
N CYS A 411 -26.75 25.61 9.67
CA CYS A 411 -26.27 26.91 9.20
C CYS A 411 -26.15 27.03 7.67
N GLY A 412 -27.14 26.51 6.95
CA GLY A 412 -27.20 26.52 5.48
C GLY A 412 -26.33 25.47 4.78
N VAL A 413 -25.57 24.65 5.52
CA VAL A 413 -24.72 23.60 4.96
C VAL A 413 -25.32 22.23 5.25
N ASP A 414 -25.40 21.40 4.22
CA ASP A 414 -25.83 20.01 4.38
C ASP A 414 -24.65 19.11 4.77
N ILE A 415 -24.73 18.54 5.97
CA ILE A 415 -23.67 17.74 6.59
C ILE A 415 -24.18 16.33 6.87
N CYS A 416 -23.36 15.35 6.55
CA CYS A 416 -23.61 13.94 6.79
C CYS A 416 -22.69 13.40 7.89
N THR A 417 -23.26 12.63 8.80
CA THR A 417 -22.53 11.98 9.90
C THR A 417 -22.54 10.46 9.74
N LEU A 418 -21.37 9.84 9.76
CA LEU A 418 -21.22 8.39 9.86
C LEU A 418 -20.82 8.02 11.29
N GLU A 419 -21.56 7.09 11.88
CA GLU A 419 -21.22 6.49 13.17
C GLU A 419 -20.32 5.27 12.95
N LYS A 420 -19.06 5.34 13.38
CA LYS A 420 -18.12 4.20 13.29
C LYS A 420 -18.28 3.32 14.53
N LYS A 421 -18.78 2.09 14.33
CA LYS A 421 -18.79 1.05 15.36
C LYS A 421 -17.51 0.21 15.24
N ASN A 422 -16.47 0.54 16.02
CA ASN A 422 -15.28 -0.32 16.15
C ASN A 422 -15.01 -0.62 17.63
N ASN A 423 -14.64 -1.88 17.90
CA ASN A 423 -14.38 -2.48 19.21
C ASN A 423 -13.50 -1.60 20.12
N ASN A 424 -14.15 -0.75 20.94
CA ASN A 424 -13.63 0.09 22.03
C ASN A 424 -13.33 1.58 21.72
N ALA A 425 -13.79 2.16 20.61
CA ALA A 425 -13.86 3.62 20.45
C ALA A 425 -15.02 4.06 19.54
N GLU A 426 -15.95 4.84 20.08
CA GLU A 426 -17.02 5.50 19.32
C GLU A 426 -16.45 6.72 18.59
N GLY A 427 -16.40 6.66 17.25
CA GLY A 427 -16.00 7.77 16.41
C GLY A 427 -17.15 8.22 15.53
N LYS A 428 -17.42 9.53 15.49
CA LYS A 428 -18.31 10.14 14.49
C LYS A 428 -17.45 10.82 13.43
N GLU A 429 -17.75 10.55 12.18
CA GLU A 429 -17.14 11.21 11.03
C GLU A 429 -18.15 12.17 10.42
N HIS A 430 -17.74 13.41 10.16
CA HIS A 430 -18.59 14.44 9.58
C HIS A 430 -18.00 14.92 8.26
N ILE A 431 -18.82 14.93 7.21
CA ILE A 431 -18.44 15.43 5.88
C ILE A 431 -19.60 16.23 5.30
N ILE A 432 -19.32 17.12 4.35
CA ILE A 432 -20.40 17.78 3.59
C ILE A 432 -21.00 16.80 2.57
N VAL A 433 -22.25 17.02 2.16
CA VAL A 433 -22.92 16.18 1.14
C VAL A 433 -22.11 16.06 -0.15
N LYS A 434 -21.42 17.12 -0.57
CA LYS A 434 -20.52 17.09 -1.74
C LYS A 434 -19.40 16.06 -1.61
N GLU A 435 -18.77 15.95 -0.44
CA GLU A 435 -17.77 14.91 -0.15
C GLU A 435 -18.41 13.51 -0.12
N LEU A 436 -19.64 13.38 0.38
CA LEU A 436 -20.39 12.11 0.36
C LEU A 436 -20.65 11.63 -1.08
N ILE A 437 -21.15 12.52 -1.96
CA ILE A 437 -21.39 12.20 -3.39
C ILE A 437 -20.09 11.80 -4.08
N LYS A 438 -18.99 12.53 -3.81
CA LYS A 438 -17.66 12.17 -4.30
C LYS A 438 -17.27 10.76 -3.90
N ARG A 439 -17.39 10.41 -2.61
CA ARG A 439 -17.08 9.05 -2.10
C ARG A 439 -17.95 7.99 -2.75
N TRP A 440 -19.26 8.25 -2.90
CA TRP A 440 -20.18 7.32 -3.54
C TRP A 440 -19.74 7.00 -4.97
N LEU A 441 -19.39 8.01 -5.75
CA LEU A 441 -18.91 7.83 -7.12
C LEU A 441 -17.57 7.11 -7.18
N GLU A 442 -16.63 7.43 -6.28
CA GLU A 442 -15.35 6.72 -6.19
C GLU A 442 -15.54 5.21 -5.93
N TYR A 443 -16.42 4.84 -4.99
CA TYR A 443 -16.75 3.45 -4.72
C TYR A 443 -17.51 2.80 -5.88
N PHE A 444 -18.46 3.51 -6.50
CA PHE A 444 -19.19 3.02 -7.66
C PHE A 444 -18.24 2.64 -8.80
N PHE A 445 -17.30 3.52 -9.17
CA PHE A 445 -16.36 3.24 -10.25
C PHE A 445 -15.39 2.11 -9.91
N GLU A 446 -14.96 2.01 -8.65
CA GLU A 446 -14.10 0.91 -8.21
C GLU A 446 -14.80 -0.45 -8.32
N ASP A 447 -16.03 -0.53 -7.81
CA ASP A 447 -16.84 -1.74 -7.89
C ASP A 447 -17.20 -2.09 -9.33
N TYR A 448 -17.61 -1.10 -10.12
CA TYR A 448 -17.93 -1.28 -11.54
C TYR A 448 -16.74 -1.87 -12.30
N ASN A 449 -15.51 -1.38 -12.05
CA ASN A 449 -14.32 -1.93 -12.71
C ASN A 449 -14.02 -3.38 -12.27
N LYS A 450 -14.23 -3.73 -11.00
CA LYS A 450 -14.11 -5.13 -10.54
C LYS A 450 -15.12 -6.04 -11.24
N ILE A 451 -16.36 -5.58 -11.33
CA ILE A 451 -17.44 -6.25 -12.06
C ILE A 451 -17.08 -6.43 -13.53
N ASN A 452 -16.70 -5.35 -14.22
CA ASN A 452 -16.39 -5.38 -15.63
C ASN A 452 -15.21 -6.33 -15.91
N LYS A 453 -14.15 -6.32 -15.08
CA LYS A 453 -13.02 -7.26 -15.20
C LYS A 453 -13.48 -8.72 -15.11
N LYS A 454 -14.41 -9.05 -14.21
CA LYS A 454 -14.95 -10.40 -14.02
C LYS A 454 -16.00 -10.80 -15.05
N LEU A 455 -16.78 -9.85 -15.57
CA LEU A 455 -17.77 -10.11 -16.61
C LEU A 455 -17.16 -10.16 -18.02
N ASN A 456 -16.03 -9.50 -18.27
CA ASN A 456 -15.33 -9.57 -19.55
C ASN A 456 -14.98 -11.01 -19.95
N SER A 457 -14.63 -11.88 -19.00
CA SER A 457 -14.44 -13.31 -19.25
C SER A 457 -15.74 -14.08 -19.56
N CYS A 458 -16.89 -13.53 -19.20
CA CYS A 458 -18.21 -14.08 -19.55
C CYS A 458 -18.73 -13.56 -20.89
N ILE A 459 -18.33 -12.35 -21.31
CA ILE A 459 -18.83 -11.66 -22.51
C ILE A 459 -17.95 -11.94 -23.74
N LYS A 460 -16.61 -12.03 -23.57
CA LYS A 460 -15.69 -12.24 -24.70
C LYS A 460 -15.71 -13.70 -25.17
N ASN A 461 -16.46 -13.95 -26.23
CA ASN A 461 -16.36 -15.15 -27.05
C ASN A 461 -15.10 -15.10 -27.91
N GLY A 462 -14.33 -16.20 -27.91
CA GLY A 462 -13.47 -16.53 -29.05
C GLY A 462 -14.34 -16.94 -30.24
N ASN A 463 -14.12 -16.33 -31.39
CA ASN A 463 -14.39 -16.86 -32.73
C ASN A 463 -15.71 -17.61 -32.96
N GLY A 464 -16.86 -16.96 -32.79
CA GLY A 464 -18.11 -17.34 -33.48
C GLY A 464 -18.75 -18.68 -33.11
N GLU A 465 -18.12 -19.52 -32.29
CA GLU A 465 -18.72 -20.73 -31.75
C GLU A 465 -19.37 -20.42 -30.40
N VAL A 466 -20.70 -20.41 -30.39
CA VAL A 466 -21.49 -20.36 -29.18
C VAL A 466 -21.23 -21.64 -28.37
N GLN A 467 -21.15 -21.48 -27.05
CA GLN A 467 -21.19 -22.52 -26.00
C GLN A 467 -19.85 -22.97 -25.39
N LYS A 468 -19.35 -22.16 -24.45
CA LYS A 468 -18.96 -22.70 -23.14
C LYS A 468 -19.63 -21.88 -22.06
N CYS A 469 -20.59 -22.49 -21.37
CA CYS A 469 -21.16 -21.95 -20.14
C CYS A 469 -20.02 -21.88 -19.11
N PHE A 470 -19.30 -20.75 -19.05
CA PHE A 470 -18.19 -20.58 -18.12
C PHE A 470 -18.72 -20.75 -16.70
N LYS A 471 -18.19 -21.76 -15.99
CA LYS A 471 -18.60 -22.11 -14.64
C LYS A 471 -18.45 -20.87 -13.75
N GLY A 472 -19.58 -20.30 -13.32
CA GLY A 472 -19.61 -19.10 -12.48
C GLY A 472 -20.25 -17.86 -13.12
N CYS A 473 -20.41 -17.78 -14.45
CA CYS A 473 -20.97 -16.56 -15.08
C CYS A 473 -22.41 -16.28 -14.65
N LYS A 474 -23.25 -17.30 -14.49
CA LYS A 474 -24.61 -17.12 -13.92
C LYS A 474 -24.56 -16.47 -12.53
N LYS A 475 -23.68 -16.97 -11.65
CA LYS A 475 -23.49 -16.42 -10.29
C LYS A 475 -22.95 -14.99 -10.32
N ASN A 476 -22.05 -14.69 -11.26
CA ASN A 476 -21.53 -13.34 -11.46
C ASN A 476 -22.66 -12.39 -11.88
N CYS A 477 -23.49 -12.78 -12.85
CA CYS A 477 -24.64 -11.98 -13.29
C CYS A 477 -25.66 -11.76 -12.16
N GLU A 478 -25.97 -12.82 -11.38
CA GLU A 478 -26.87 -12.72 -10.22
C GLU A 478 -26.34 -11.73 -9.17
N CYS A 479 -25.04 -11.80 -8.84
CA CYS A 479 -24.40 -10.83 -7.95
C CYS A 479 -24.50 -9.40 -8.50
N VAL A 480 -24.19 -9.22 -9.79
CA VAL A 480 -24.21 -7.89 -10.44
C VAL A 480 -25.62 -7.31 -10.46
N GLU A 481 -26.65 -8.12 -10.73
CA GLU A 481 -28.04 -7.68 -10.68
C GLU A 481 -28.41 -7.15 -9.28
N LYS A 482 -28.03 -7.88 -8.23
CA LYS A 482 -28.27 -7.45 -6.83
C LYS A 482 -27.49 -6.18 -6.51
N TRP A 483 -26.22 -6.10 -6.88
CA TRP A 483 -25.38 -4.91 -6.66
C TRP A 483 -25.95 -3.68 -7.39
N VAL A 484 -26.36 -3.81 -8.65
CA VAL A 484 -26.99 -2.73 -9.44
C VAL A 484 -28.28 -2.28 -8.77
N LYS A 485 -29.11 -3.21 -8.29
CA LYS A 485 -30.37 -2.89 -7.60
C LYS A 485 -30.13 -2.06 -6.34
N GLU A 486 -29.14 -2.41 -5.53
CA GLU A 486 -28.81 -1.63 -4.34
C GLU A 486 -28.22 -0.27 -4.72
N LYS A 487 -27.26 -0.20 -5.65
CA LYS A 487 -26.67 1.07 -6.10
C LYS A 487 -27.70 2.02 -6.71
N LYS A 488 -28.70 1.50 -7.41
CA LYS A 488 -29.82 2.29 -7.94
C LYS A 488 -30.62 2.94 -6.80
N LYS A 489 -30.98 2.18 -5.76
CA LYS A 489 -31.70 2.72 -4.58
C LYS A 489 -30.89 3.79 -3.86
N GLU A 490 -29.58 3.56 -3.69
CA GLU A 490 -28.67 4.53 -3.06
C GLU A 490 -28.65 5.84 -3.86
N TRP A 491 -28.48 5.74 -5.18
CA TRP A 491 -28.41 6.90 -6.07
C TRP A 491 -29.73 7.66 -6.16
N GLU A 492 -30.86 6.95 -6.19
CA GLU A 492 -32.20 7.57 -6.19
C GLU A 492 -32.40 8.46 -4.95
N LYS A 493 -32.02 7.97 -3.76
CA LYS A 493 -32.08 8.77 -2.53
C LYS A 493 -31.17 9.99 -2.55
N ILE A 494 -29.90 9.82 -2.96
CA ILE A 494 -28.95 10.93 -3.09
C ILE A 494 -29.50 11.98 -4.06
N LYS A 495 -30.09 11.51 -5.17
CA LYS A 495 -30.62 12.37 -6.20
C LYS A 495 -31.83 13.17 -5.72
N GLU A 496 -32.81 12.51 -5.13
CA GLU A 496 -34.07 13.12 -4.67
C GLU A 496 -33.84 14.18 -3.58
N HIS A 497 -33.00 13.86 -2.59
CA HIS A 497 -32.79 14.73 -1.43
C HIS A 497 -31.83 15.88 -1.69
N TYR A 498 -30.84 15.69 -2.56
CA TYR A 498 -29.75 16.66 -2.74
C TYR A 498 -29.65 17.16 -4.17
N ILE A 499 -29.34 16.28 -5.13
CA ILE A 499 -29.03 16.71 -6.50
C ILE A 499 -30.19 17.47 -7.14
N ASP A 500 -31.42 16.94 -7.06
CA ASP A 500 -32.58 17.54 -7.69
C ASP A 500 -33.03 18.82 -6.98
N GLN A 501 -32.76 18.97 -5.68
CA GLN A 501 -33.03 20.20 -4.93
C GLN A 501 -32.05 21.31 -5.33
N TYR A 502 -30.76 21.00 -5.40
CA TYR A 502 -29.72 21.97 -5.77
C TYR A 502 -29.81 22.39 -7.24
N LYS A 503 -30.24 21.50 -8.15
CA LYS A 503 -30.46 21.84 -9.56
C LYS A 503 -31.63 22.77 -9.79
N LYS A 504 -32.70 22.69 -9.00
CA LYS A 504 -33.82 23.65 -9.08
C LYS A 504 -33.40 25.09 -8.77
N GLN A 505 -32.25 25.26 -8.11
CA GLN A 505 -31.73 26.55 -7.68
C GLN A 505 -30.70 27.15 -8.65
N ASN A 506 -30.22 26.40 -9.66
CA ASN A 506 -29.20 26.85 -10.63
C ASN A 506 -29.40 26.22 -12.02
N ASP A 507 -29.61 27.05 -13.06
CA ASP A 507 -29.79 26.61 -14.47
C ASP A 507 -28.46 26.61 -15.28
N ASP A 508 -27.39 27.22 -14.76
CA ASP A 508 -26.14 27.42 -15.49
C ASP A 508 -25.03 26.42 -15.10
N GLY A 509 -24.83 25.39 -15.93
CA GLY A 509 -23.58 24.62 -15.98
C GLY A 509 -23.24 23.71 -14.79
N ASN A 510 -24.11 23.56 -13.78
CA ASN A 510 -23.90 22.66 -12.65
C ASN A 510 -24.49 21.26 -12.97
N THR A 511 -23.85 20.52 -13.87
CA THR A 511 -24.34 19.19 -14.31
C THR A 511 -23.55 18.04 -13.71
N LEU A 512 -24.15 16.83 -13.69
CA LEU A 512 -23.44 15.61 -13.32
C LEU A 512 -22.23 15.38 -14.25
N THR A 513 -22.34 15.75 -15.53
CA THR A 513 -21.25 15.66 -16.51
C THR A 513 -20.02 16.43 -16.02
N ASN A 514 -20.18 17.67 -15.58
CA ASN A 514 -19.07 18.49 -15.08
C ASN A 514 -18.41 17.90 -13.82
N PHE A 515 -19.18 17.18 -13.00
CA PHE A 515 -18.61 16.45 -11.87
C PHE A 515 -17.84 15.22 -12.31
N LEU A 516 -18.36 14.48 -13.29
CA LEU A 516 -17.72 13.30 -13.85
C LEU A 516 -16.43 13.66 -14.61
N GLU A 517 -16.36 14.83 -15.23
CA GLU A 517 -15.15 15.39 -15.84
C GLU A 517 -13.98 15.49 -14.84
N GLN A 518 -14.26 15.71 -13.54
CA GLN A 518 -13.21 15.69 -12.50
C GLN A 518 -12.57 14.31 -12.32
N PHE A 519 -13.25 13.26 -12.77
CA PHE A 519 -12.76 11.90 -12.76
C PHE A 519 -12.12 11.51 -14.09
N GLU A 520 -12.18 12.33 -15.16
CA GLU A 520 -11.69 11.97 -16.50
C GLU A 520 -10.23 11.56 -16.53
N GLN A 521 -9.38 12.21 -15.74
CA GLN A 521 -7.96 11.85 -15.69
C GLN A 521 -7.70 10.52 -14.96
N ARG A 522 -8.68 10.01 -14.20
CA ARG A 522 -8.54 8.83 -13.36
C ARG A 522 -8.69 7.55 -14.17
N THR A 523 -7.76 6.63 -13.93
CA THR A 523 -7.76 5.32 -14.57
C THR A 523 -9.04 4.53 -14.30
N GLU A 524 -9.62 4.61 -13.10
CA GLU A 524 -10.87 3.91 -12.80
C GLU A 524 -12.05 4.45 -13.62
N PHE A 525 -12.16 5.77 -13.76
CA PHE A 525 -13.20 6.35 -14.60
C PHE A 525 -12.97 5.99 -16.07
N LYS A 526 -11.76 6.23 -16.59
CA LYS A 526 -11.39 5.85 -17.98
C LYS A 526 -11.68 4.38 -18.28
N ASN A 527 -11.42 3.48 -17.34
CA ASN A 527 -11.70 2.04 -17.51
C ASN A 527 -13.19 1.72 -17.43
N ALA A 528 -13.98 2.52 -16.69
CA ALA A 528 -15.42 2.35 -16.59
C ALA A 528 -16.18 2.93 -17.80
N ILE A 529 -15.67 4.00 -18.42
CA ILE A 529 -16.31 4.67 -19.57
C ILE A 529 -15.80 4.22 -20.94
N LYS A 530 -14.72 3.42 -21.01
CA LYS A 530 -14.27 2.82 -22.26
C LYS A 530 -15.31 1.79 -22.74
N PRO A 531 -15.66 1.80 -24.05
CA PRO A 531 -16.66 0.90 -24.61
C PRO A 531 -16.29 -0.58 -24.51
#